data_AF-A0A1L7LJC8-F1
#
_entry.id   AF-A0A1L7LJC8-F1
#
_cell.length_a   1.000
_cell.length_b   1.000
_cell.length_c   1.000
_cell.angle_alpha   90.00
_cell.angle_beta   90.00
_cell.angle_gamma   90.00
#
_symmetry.space_group_name_H-M   'P 1'
#
loop_
_entity.id
_entity.type
_entity.pdbx_description
1 polymer ?
#
loop_
_entity_poly.entity_id
_entity_poly.type
_entity_poly.pdbx_seq_one_letter_code
_entity_poly.pdbx_strand_id
1 'polypeptide(L)'
;MNFEMAQDMAEMEGIQVASIVVDDDIAVEDSLYTQGRRGVAGTILVHKILGDAVRKGKSLKEIKALADELVKNIHTVGLALSGATVPEVGKPGFTLADDEIEFGIGIHGEPGYRREKMQNSKDLAKELIEKLVRSFTIQSDDNNFGILINGMGATPLMEQYIFANDVKDLLQQQGIKVVYKKVGNYMTSIDMAGISLTLIKLKNSNWLEALNSPVETPAW
;
A
#
# COMPACT_ATOMS: atom_id res chain seq x y z
N MET A 1 5.79 -19.01 -3.88
CA MET A 1 6.28 -20.07 -4.79
C MET A 1 7.57 -19.70 -5.54
N ASN A 2 7.55 -18.89 -6.61
CA ASN A 2 8.77 -18.64 -7.42
C ASN A 2 9.95 -18.08 -6.60
N PHE A 3 9.69 -17.09 -5.73
CA PHE A 3 10.73 -16.50 -4.88
C PHE A 3 11.23 -17.46 -3.78
N GLU A 4 10.38 -18.34 -3.26
CA GLU A 4 10.79 -19.36 -2.27
C GLU A 4 11.70 -20.40 -2.92
N MET A 5 11.35 -20.86 -4.12
CA MET A 5 12.19 -21.78 -4.89
C MET A 5 13.55 -21.14 -5.22
N ALA A 6 13.57 -19.85 -5.60
CA ALA A 6 14.81 -19.13 -5.85
C ALA A 6 15.66 -18.96 -4.58
N GLN A 7 15.01 -18.74 -3.42
CA GLN A 7 15.68 -18.72 -2.12
C GLN A 7 16.32 -20.08 -1.83
N ASP A 8 15.58 -21.19 -1.98
CA ASP A 8 16.10 -22.55 -1.76
C ASP A 8 17.32 -22.82 -2.64
N MET A 9 17.26 -22.44 -3.92
CA MET A 9 18.38 -22.57 -4.86
C MET A 9 19.61 -21.76 -4.43
N ALA A 10 19.43 -20.52 -4.00
CA ALA A 10 20.53 -19.67 -3.51
C ALA A 10 21.15 -20.23 -2.22
N GLU A 11 20.34 -20.77 -1.32
CA GLU A 11 20.82 -21.41 -0.08
C GLU A 11 21.62 -22.70 -0.38
N MET A 12 21.24 -23.47 -1.40
CA MET A 12 22.03 -24.62 -1.88
C MET A 12 23.41 -24.21 -2.41
N GLU A 13 23.55 -22.98 -2.90
CA GLU A 13 24.83 -22.39 -3.32
C GLU A 13 25.60 -21.71 -2.17
N GLY A 14 25.10 -21.82 -0.93
CA GLY A 14 25.74 -21.25 0.26
C GLY A 14 25.53 -19.74 0.43
N ILE A 15 24.61 -19.14 -0.33
CA ILE A 15 24.24 -17.73 -0.19
C ILE A 15 23.25 -17.59 0.97
N GLN A 16 23.56 -16.72 1.93
CA GLN A 16 22.61 -16.41 3.00
C GLN A 16 21.49 -15.51 2.48
N VAL A 17 20.27 -16.02 2.52
CA VAL A 17 19.07 -15.31 2.06
C VAL A 17 18.06 -15.21 3.20
N ALA A 18 17.32 -14.11 3.25
CA ALA A 18 16.13 -13.97 4.08
C ALA A 18 15.04 -13.30 3.24
N SER A 19 13.79 -13.65 3.51
CA SER A 19 12.62 -13.13 2.79
C SER A 19 11.59 -12.52 3.74
N ILE A 20 10.80 -11.61 3.19
CA ILE A 20 9.62 -11.03 3.83
C ILE A 20 8.51 -10.97 2.79
N VAL A 21 7.32 -11.46 3.16
CA VAL A 21 6.11 -11.28 2.38
C VAL A 21 5.44 -10.01 2.89
N VAL A 22 5.14 -9.09 1.98
CA VAL A 22 4.34 -7.90 2.30
C VAL A 22 2.89 -8.23 1.98
N ASP A 23 2.04 -8.14 2.98
CA ASP A 23 0.62 -8.53 2.95
C ASP A 23 -0.26 -7.39 3.49
N ASP A 24 0.04 -6.16 3.05
CA ASP A 24 -0.51 -4.92 3.57
C ASP A 24 -1.96 -4.64 3.15
N ASP A 25 -2.49 -5.32 2.13
CA ASP A 25 -3.87 -5.12 1.69
C ASP A 25 -4.88 -5.73 2.66
N ILE A 26 -5.61 -4.89 3.38
CA ILE A 26 -6.62 -5.34 4.36
C ILE A 26 -8.02 -5.47 3.74
N ALA A 27 -8.18 -5.33 2.42
CA ALA A 27 -9.47 -5.38 1.75
C ALA A 27 -10.13 -6.76 1.83
N VAL A 28 -9.38 -7.83 1.59
CA VAL A 28 -9.87 -9.21 1.46
C VAL A 28 -8.90 -10.17 2.14
N GLU A 29 -9.42 -11.15 2.89
CA GLU A 29 -8.67 -12.31 3.35
C GLU A 29 -9.01 -13.46 2.38
N ASP A 30 -8.03 -13.89 1.57
CA ASP A 30 -8.10 -14.85 0.45
C ASP A 30 -8.70 -14.31 -0.87
N SER A 31 -7.86 -14.23 -1.91
CA SER A 31 -8.24 -13.75 -3.25
C SER A 31 -7.83 -14.73 -4.36
N LEU A 32 -8.25 -14.48 -5.60
CA LEU A 32 -8.03 -15.38 -6.76
C LEU A 32 -6.58 -15.85 -6.94
N TYR A 33 -5.60 -15.03 -6.56
CA TYR A 33 -4.18 -15.30 -6.75
C TYR A 33 -3.37 -15.28 -5.44
N THR A 34 -4.02 -15.15 -4.28
CA THR A 34 -3.31 -14.98 -3.00
C THR A 34 -4.00 -15.75 -1.88
N GLN A 35 -3.22 -16.58 -1.19
CA GLN A 35 -3.58 -17.13 0.12
C GLN A 35 -3.24 -16.08 1.18
N GLY A 36 -4.21 -15.68 2.00
CA GLY A 36 -4.08 -14.54 2.90
C GLY A 36 -4.30 -13.19 2.21
N ARG A 37 -3.60 -12.16 2.69
CA ARG A 37 -3.71 -10.78 2.19
C ARG A 37 -2.75 -10.51 1.05
N ARG A 38 -3.13 -9.59 0.16
CA ARG A 38 -2.32 -9.18 -0.99
C ARG A 38 -1.22 -8.20 -0.57
N GLY A 39 -0.10 -8.21 -1.28
CA GLY A 39 0.92 -7.17 -1.20
C GLY A 39 0.66 -6.08 -2.23
N VAL A 40 0.54 -4.82 -1.78
CA VAL A 40 0.17 -3.67 -2.62
C VAL A 40 1.07 -2.47 -2.31
N ALA A 41 0.57 -1.24 -2.48
CA ALA A 41 1.35 0.00 -2.48
C ALA A 41 2.22 0.21 -1.22
N GLY A 42 1.85 -0.35 -0.06
CA GLY A 42 2.67 -0.27 1.15
C GLY A 42 4.05 -0.92 1.03
N THR A 43 4.21 -1.83 0.07
CA THR A 43 5.51 -2.47 -0.26
C THR A 43 6.62 -1.45 -0.52
N ILE A 44 6.31 -0.30 -1.11
CA ILE A 44 7.33 0.73 -1.40
C ILE A 44 7.90 1.34 -0.11
N LEU A 45 7.09 1.45 0.96
CA LEU A 45 7.51 1.94 2.26
C LEU A 45 8.47 0.94 2.92
N VAL A 46 8.23 -0.36 2.74
CA VAL A 46 9.13 -1.44 3.15
C VAL A 46 10.47 -1.30 2.42
N HIS A 47 10.47 -1.13 1.10
CA HIS A 47 11.70 -0.92 0.34
C HIS A 47 12.50 0.27 0.87
N LYS A 48 11.85 1.40 1.15
CA LYS A 48 12.54 2.60 1.63
C LYS A 48 13.16 2.43 3.01
N ILE A 49 12.41 1.87 3.96
CA ILE A 49 12.87 1.75 5.35
C ILE A 49 13.95 0.67 5.46
N LEU A 50 13.79 -0.46 4.79
CA LEU A 50 14.82 -1.50 4.77
C LEU A 50 16.06 -1.06 3.98
N GLY A 51 15.89 -0.33 2.87
CA GLY A 51 17.00 0.25 2.12
C GLY A 51 17.84 1.24 2.94
N ASP A 52 17.20 2.05 3.79
CA ASP A 52 17.91 2.90 4.75
C ASP A 52 18.71 2.07 5.77
N ALA A 53 18.10 1.02 6.32
CA ALA A 53 18.77 0.12 7.27
C ALA A 53 19.99 -0.59 6.66
N VAL A 54 19.89 -1.03 5.40
CA VAL A 54 21.02 -1.62 4.65
C VAL A 54 22.16 -0.61 4.50
N ARG A 55 21.86 0.62 4.07
CA ARG A 55 22.88 1.68 3.91
C ARG A 55 23.55 2.08 5.22
N LYS A 56 22.85 1.89 6.35
CA LYS A 56 23.40 2.07 7.71
C LYS A 56 24.21 0.86 8.21
N GLY A 57 24.41 -0.17 7.39
CA GLY A 57 25.26 -1.31 7.70
C GLY A 57 24.62 -2.35 8.62
N LYS A 58 23.29 -2.40 8.72
CA LYS A 58 22.61 -3.46 9.48
C LYS A 58 22.85 -4.83 8.85
N SER A 59 22.99 -5.85 9.70
CA SER A 59 23.10 -7.24 9.27
C SER A 59 21.80 -7.78 8.67
N LEU A 60 21.89 -8.86 7.89
CA LEU A 60 20.72 -9.56 7.31
C LEU A 60 19.69 -9.94 8.39
N LYS A 61 20.16 -10.41 9.55
CA LYS A 61 19.31 -10.78 10.69
C LYS A 61 18.55 -9.58 11.25
N GLU A 62 19.22 -8.43 11.39
CA GLU A 62 18.58 -7.20 11.87
C GLU A 62 17.60 -6.62 10.85
N ILE A 63 17.91 -6.72 9.56
CA ILE A 63 17.02 -6.30 8.47
C ILE A 63 15.76 -7.18 8.45
N LYS A 64 15.91 -8.50 8.58
CA LYS A 64 14.78 -9.44 8.65
C LYS A 64 13.88 -9.14 9.85
N ALA A 65 14.46 -8.96 11.03
CA ALA A 65 13.70 -8.60 12.24
C ALA A 65 12.95 -7.26 12.07
N LEU A 66 13.59 -6.26 11.47
CA LEU A 66 12.95 -4.99 11.14
C LEU A 66 11.81 -5.16 10.15
N ALA A 67 11.97 -5.99 9.12
CA ALA A 67 10.95 -6.26 8.12
C ALA A 67 9.71 -6.94 8.75
N ASP A 68 9.92 -7.95 9.59
CA ASP A 68 8.86 -8.68 10.30
C ASP A 68 8.04 -7.78 11.25
N GLU A 69 8.68 -6.76 11.82
CA GLU A 69 7.98 -5.75 12.61
C GLU A 69 7.27 -4.73 11.71
N LEU A 70 7.95 -4.26 10.67
CA LEU A 70 7.50 -3.17 9.82
C LEU A 70 6.21 -3.51 9.07
N VAL A 71 6.14 -4.68 8.42
CA VAL A 71 4.99 -5.08 7.59
C VAL A 71 3.68 -5.06 8.38
N LYS A 72 3.70 -5.51 9.64
CA LYS A 72 2.54 -5.51 10.55
C LYS A 72 1.98 -4.12 10.87
N ASN A 73 2.71 -3.07 10.53
CA ASN A 73 2.35 -1.68 10.79
C ASN A 73 1.96 -0.93 9.52
N ILE A 74 1.84 -1.61 8.39
CA ILE A 74 1.48 -1.03 7.09
C ILE A 74 0.19 -1.68 6.63
N HIS A 75 -0.87 -0.89 6.48
CA HIS A 75 -2.15 -1.37 5.97
C HIS A 75 -2.61 -0.48 4.82
N THR A 76 -3.17 -1.10 3.78
CA THR A 76 -3.60 -0.46 2.54
C THR A 76 -5.00 -0.92 2.18
N VAL A 77 -5.80 -0.01 1.63
CA VAL A 77 -7.06 -0.33 0.94
C VAL A 77 -7.12 0.49 -0.35
N GLY A 78 -7.51 -0.16 -1.44
CA GLY A 78 -7.72 0.46 -2.75
C GLY A 78 -9.19 0.58 -3.13
N LEU A 79 -9.46 1.35 -4.18
CA LEU A 79 -10.70 1.32 -4.95
C LEU A 79 -10.39 1.51 -6.45
N ALA A 80 -11.26 0.98 -7.29
CA ALA A 80 -11.24 1.19 -8.74
C ALA A 80 -12.50 1.93 -9.20
N LEU A 81 -12.30 2.79 -10.19
CA LEU A 81 -13.33 3.42 -11.02
C LEU A 81 -13.43 2.73 -12.39
N SER A 82 -12.38 2.05 -12.83
CA SER A 82 -12.34 1.24 -14.06
C SER A 82 -11.35 0.09 -13.93
N GLY A 83 -11.49 -0.95 -14.75
CA GLY A 83 -10.56 -2.08 -14.78
C GLY A 83 -9.36 -1.82 -15.70
N ALA A 84 -8.20 -2.37 -15.34
CA ALA A 84 -7.01 -2.35 -16.19
C ALA A 84 -7.19 -3.20 -17.45
N THR A 85 -6.61 -2.75 -18.56
CA THR A 85 -6.51 -3.49 -19.82
C THR A 85 -5.11 -4.05 -19.99
N VAL A 86 -4.97 -5.38 -19.87
CA VAL A 86 -3.72 -6.05 -20.21
C VAL A 86 -3.55 -6.00 -21.73
N PRO A 87 -2.42 -5.49 -22.28
CA PRO A 87 -2.25 -5.28 -23.72
C PRO A 87 -2.49 -6.52 -24.57
N GLU A 88 -2.02 -7.68 -24.10
CA GLU A 88 -2.19 -8.97 -24.79
C GLU A 88 -3.66 -9.43 -24.82
N VAL A 89 -4.42 -9.12 -23.77
CA VAL A 89 -5.83 -9.52 -23.63
C VAL A 89 -6.74 -8.58 -24.43
N GLY A 90 -6.36 -7.30 -24.57
CA GLY A 90 -7.05 -6.31 -25.40
C GLY A 90 -8.43 -5.87 -24.89
N LYS A 91 -8.80 -6.25 -23.67
CA LYS A 91 -10.05 -5.85 -23.00
C LYS A 91 -9.81 -5.69 -21.48
N PRO A 92 -10.66 -4.91 -20.77
CA PRO A 92 -10.55 -4.75 -19.33
C PRO A 92 -10.66 -6.08 -18.57
N GLY A 93 -9.88 -6.24 -17.50
CA GLY A 93 -9.95 -7.42 -16.61
C GLY A 93 -11.29 -7.57 -15.89
N PHE A 94 -11.99 -6.45 -15.66
CA PHE A 94 -13.36 -6.39 -15.17
C PHE A 94 -14.04 -5.11 -15.70
N THR A 95 -15.38 -5.09 -15.64
CA THR A 95 -16.19 -3.93 -16.03
C THR A 95 -17.06 -3.46 -14.87
N LEU A 96 -17.21 -2.14 -14.79
CA LEU A 96 -18.14 -1.42 -13.91
C LEU A 96 -19.09 -0.61 -14.80
N ALA A 97 -20.32 -0.37 -14.36
CA ALA A 97 -21.16 0.63 -14.99
C ALA A 97 -20.56 2.04 -14.81
N ASP A 98 -20.97 3.00 -15.65
CA ASP A 98 -20.45 4.37 -15.62
C ASP A 98 -20.65 5.08 -14.26
N ASP A 99 -21.62 4.63 -13.47
CA ASP A 99 -21.93 5.14 -12.14
C ASP A 99 -21.56 4.15 -11.02
N GLU A 100 -20.65 3.20 -11.27
CA GLU A 100 -20.18 2.21 -10.30
C GLU A 100 -18.70 2.37 -9.97
N ILE A 101 -18.37 1.94 -8.75
CA ILE A 101 -17.01 1.79 -8.23
C ILE A 101 -16.86 0.43 -7.56
N GLU A 102 -15.62 -0.01 -7.36
CA GLU A 102 -15.32 -1.25 -6.64
C GLU A 102 -14.27 -1.02 -5.55
N PHE A 103 -14.66 -1.22 -4.29
CA PHE A 103 -13.79 -1.13 -3.14
C PHE A 103 -12.99 -2.41 -2.93
N GLY A 104 -11.72 -2.25 -2.58
CA GLY A 104 -10.81 -3.34 -2.25
C GLY A 104 -10.24 -4.06 -3.47
N ILE A 105 -10.14 -3.39 -4.61
CA ILE A 105 -9.53 -3.96 -5.81
C ILE A 105 -8.03 -4.26 -5.58
N GLY A 106 -7.54 -5.36 -6.15
CA GLY A 106 -6.11 -5.66 -6.19
C GLY A 106 -5.38 -4.97 -7.35
N ILE A 107 -4.05 -5.12 -7.40
CA ILE A 107 -3.19 -4.51 -8.44
C ILE A 107 -3.20 -5.26 -9.77
N HIS A 108 -3.83 -6.44 -9.86
CA HIS A 108 -4.01 -7.20 -11.11
C HIS A 108 -5.48 -7.27 -11.53
N GLY A 109 -6.34 -6.42 -10.95
CA GLY A 109 -7.78 -6.43 -11.21
C GLY A 109 -8.53 -7.56 -10.51
N GLU A 110 -7.95 -8.13 -9.44
CA GLU A 110 -8.66 -9.06 -8.57
C GLU A 110 -9.87 -8.36 -7.94
N PRO A 111 -11.04 -9.04 -7.89
CA PRO A 111 -12.27 -8.44 -7.42
C PRO A 111 -12.11 -7.87 -6.01
N GLY A 112 -12.84 -6.79 -5.77
CA GLY A 112 -12.94 -6.16 -4.48
C GLY A 112 -13.94 -6.88 -3.57
N TYR A 113 -14.17 -6.29 -2.39
CA TYR A 113 -15.15 -6.79 -1.43
C TYR A 113 -16.53 -6.18 -1.62
N ARG A 114 -16.65 -5.05 -2.32
CA ARG A 114 -17.93 -4.35 -2.49
C ARG A 114 -17.95 -3.47 -3.74
N ARG A 115 -18.95 -3.67 -4.60
CA ARG A 115 -19.34 -2.71 -5.64
C ARG A 115 -20.38 -1.76 -5.11
N GLU A 116 -20.29 -0.50 -5.51
CA GLU A 116 -21.19 0.55 -5.04
C GLU A 116 -21.39 1.63 -6.10
N LYS A 117 -22.40 2.49 -5.93
CA LYS A 117 -22.58 3.65 -6.79
C LYS A 117 -21.47 4.67 -6.58
N MET A 118 -21.15 5.43 -7.62
CA MET A 118 -20.18 6.51 -7.59
C MET A 118 -20.52 7.50 -6.47
N GLN A 119 -19.51 7.83 -5.66
CA GLN A 119 -19.62 8.76 -4.54
C GLN A 119 -18.66 9.93 -4.74
N ASN A 120 -18.84 11.00 -3.97
CA ASN A 120 -17.85 12.07 -3.96
C ASN A 120 -16.55 11.60 -3.25
N SER A 121 -15.43 12.28 -3.54
CA SER A 121 -14.11 11.96 -3.00
C SER A 121 -14.09 11.83 -1.46
N LYS A 122 -14.82 12.68 -0.75
CA LYS A 122 -14.86 12.69 0.71
C LYS A 122 -15.51 11.43 1.27
N ASP A 123 -16.59 10.94 0.67
CA ASP A 123 -17.26 9.72 1.09
C ASP A 123 -16.40 8.48 0.78
N LEU A 124 -15.72 8.47 -0.37
CA LEU A 124 -14.72 7.43 -0.69
C LEU A 124 -13.58 7.40 0.34
N ALA A 125 -13.02 8.57 0.66
CA ALA A 125 -11.95 8.70 1.64
C ALA A 125 -12.40 8.24 3.04
N LYS A 126 -13.64 8.56 3.41
CA LYS A 126 -14.23 8.13 4.68
C LYS A 126 -14.32 6.62 4.79
N GLU A 127 -14.82 5.92 3.76
CA GLU A 127 -14.88 4.46 3.74
C GLU A 127 -13.48 3.84 3.93
N LEU A 128 -12.48 4.30 3.16
CA LEU A 128 -11.12 3.75 3.25
C LEU A 128 -10.52 4.01 4.63
N ILE A 129 -10.66 5.22 5.17
CA ILE A 129 -10.13 5.59 6.49
C ILE A 129 -10.82 4.76 7.59
N GLU A 130 -12.13 4.60 7.57
CA GLU A 130 -12.82 3.80 8.59
C GLU A 130 -12.31 2.36 8.62
N LYS A 131 -12.10 1.75 7.45
CA LYS A 131 -11.54 0.39 7.36
C LYS A 131 -10.10 0.33 7.86
N LEU A 132 -9.26 1.29 7.46
CA LEU A 132 -7.86 1.37 7.86
C LEU A 132 -7.71 1.63 9.36
N VAL A 133 -8.45 2.58 9.92
CA VAL A 133 -8.38 2.93 11.35
C VAL A 133 -8.77 1.74 12.22
N ARG A 134 -9.82 0.99 11.84
CA ARG A 134 -10.25 -0.23 12.56
C ARG A 134 -9.21 -1.35 12.53
N SER A 135 -8.31 -1.35 11.56
CA SER A 135 -7.25 -2.37 11.46
C SER A 135 -6.08 -2.14 12.42
N PHE A 136 -5.97 -0.96 13.03
CA PHE A 136 -4.93 -0.65 14.00
C PHE A 136 -5.46 -0.67 15.43
N THR A 137 -4.66 -1.21 16.36
CA THR A 137 -4.85 -0.94 17.78
C THR A 137 -4.35 0.48 18.08
N ILE A 138 -5.29 1.42 18.19
CA ILE A 138 -5.03 2.81 18.53
C ILE A 138 -4.99 2.93 20.06
N GLN A 139 -3.82 3.22 20.62
CA GLN A 139 -3.66 3.60 22.02
C GLN A 139 -3.56 5.13 22.07
N SER A 140 -4.12 5.76 23.10
CA SER A 140 -4.44 7.19 23.13
C SER A 140 -3.24 8.15 23.07
N ASP A 141 -1.99 7.67 23.20
CA ASP A 141 -0.92 8.54 23.70
C ASP A 141 0.22 8.77 22.68
N ASP A 142 0.36 7.98 21.61
CA ASP A 142 1.46 8.16 20.63
C ASP A 142 1.16 7.58 19.22
N ASN A 143 0.32 8.28 18.45
CA ASN A 143 -0.14 7.85 17.12
C ASN A 143 0.42 8.72 16.00
N ASN A 144 1.73 8.62 15.77
CA ASN A 144 2.35 9.15 14.57
C ASN A 144 2.12 8.19 13.40
N PHE A 145 1.51 8.67 12.34
CA PHE A 145 1.26 7.90 11.12
C PHE A 145 1.93 8.55 9.91
N GLY A 146 2.36 7.73 8.98
CA GLY A 146 2.63 8.14 7.60
C GLY A 146 1.46 7.77 6.70
N ILE A 147 1.24 8.56 5.65
CA ILE A 147 0.27 8.24 4.60
C ILE A 147 0.95 8.15 3.24
N LEU A 148 0.50 7.19 2.44
CA LEU A 148 0.77 7.11 1.02
C LEU A 148 -0.57 7.08 0.27
N ILE A 149 -0.76 8.04 -0.61
CA ILE A 149 -1.89 8.11 -1.54
C ILE A 149 -1.33 7.74 -2.90
N ASN A 150 -1.77 6.60 -3.42
CA ASN A 150 -1.24 6.01 -4.62
C ASN A 150 -2.31 5.95 -5.71
N GLY A 151 -2.07 6.61 -6.84
CA GLY A 151 -2.91 6.46 -8.03
C GLY A 151 -2.66 5.12 -8.71
N MET A 152 -3.72 4.48 -9.21
CA MET A 152 -3.64 3.16 -9.83
C MET A 152 -3.20 3.18 -11.31
N GLY A 153 -2.88 4.36 -11.86
CA GLY A 153 -2.43 4.52 -13.24
C GLY A 153 -3.07 5.74 -13.89
N ALA A 154 -4.38 5.65 -14.15
CA ALA A 154 -5.11 6.66 -14.93
C ALA A 154 -5.78 7.77 -14.10
N THR A 155 -5.72 7.73 -12.77
CA THR A 155 -6.26 8.81 -11.93
C THR A 155 -5.35 10.04 -11.98
N PRO A 156 -5.84 11.21 -12.45
CA PRO A 156 -5.06 12.43 -12.54
C PRO A 156 -4.45 12.83 -11.20
N LEU A 157 -3.25 13.42 -11.25
CA LEU A 157 -2.57 13.89 -10.04
C LEU A 157 -3.41 14.91 -9.26
N MET A 158 -4.21 15.74 -9.96
CA MET A 158 -5.10 16.69 -9.30
C MET A 158 -6.16 16.00 -8.43
N GLU A 159 -6.72 14.87 -8.88
CA GLU A 159 -7.73 14.11 -8.14
C GLU A 159 -7.11 13.43 -6.93
N GLN A 160 -5.87 12.94 -7.07
CA GLN A 160 -5.12 12.40 -5.93
C GLN A 160 -4.89 13.45 -4.83
N TYR A 161 -4.64 14.72 -5.21
CA TYR A 161 -4.51 15.81 -4.25
C TYR A 161 -5.85 16.28 -3.66
N ILE A 162 -6.95 16.20 -4.41
CA ILE A 162 -8.31 16.41 -3.87
C ILE A 162 -8.60 15.36 -2.79
N PHE A 163 -8.36 14.08 -3.11
CA PHE A 163 -8.49 12.98 -2.16
C PHE A 163 -7.56 13.16 -0.95
N ALA A 164 -6.33 13.64 -1.15
CA ALA A 164 -5.39 13.94 -0.07
C ALA A 164 -5.90 15.03 0.89
N ASN A 165 -6.61 16.03 0.38
CA ASN A 165 -7.25 17.04 1.21
C ASN A 165 -8.33 16.42 2.09
N ASP A 166 -9.19 15.59 1.52
CA ASP A 166 -10.26 14.90 2.28
C ASP A 166 -9.66 13.97 3.34
N VAL A 167 -8.63 13.20 2.99
CA VAL A 167 -7.92 12.30 3.92
C VAL A 167 -7.30 13.08 5.08
N LYS A 168 -6.67 14.23 4.81
CA LYS A 168 -6.09 15.10 5.84
C LYS A 168 -7.15 15.49 6.88
N ASP A 169 -8.29 15.99 6.43
CA ASP A 169 -9.34 16.50 7.32
C ASP A 169 -10.00 15.38 8.13
N LEU A 170 -10.22 14.21 7.51
CA LEU A 170 -10.80 13.03 8.15
C LEU A 170 -9.87 12.41 9.20
N LEU A 171 -8.58 12.26 8.91
CA LEU A 171 -7.60 11.75 9.88
C LEU A 171 -7.43 12.70 11.08
N GLN A 172 -7.48 14.02 10.84
CA GLN A 172 -7.46 15.01 11.92
C GLN A 172 -8.67 14.90 12.85
N GLN A 173 -9.87 14.64 12.29
CA GLN A 173 -11.09 14.41 13.09
C GLN A 173 -10.99 13.15 13.95
N GLN A 174 -10.24 12.15 13.51
CA GLN A 174 -9.96 10.91 14.26
C GLN A 174 -8.80 11.07 15.27
N GLY A 175 -8.22 12.27 15.42
CA GLY A 175 -7.08 12.51 16.32
C GLY A 175 -5.76 11.88 15.85
N ILE A 176 -5.68 11.47 14.57
CA ILE A 176 -4.50 10.81 14.01
C ILE A 176 -3.51 11.87 13.52
N LYS A 177 -2.27 11.83 14.02
CA LYS A 177 -1.21 12.75 13.65
C LYS A 177 -0.41 12.21 12.47
N VAL A 178 -0.61 12.81 11.29
CA VAL A 178 0.15 12.46 10.08
C VAL A 178 1.47 13.23 10.02
N VAL A 179 2.59 12.53 10.15
CA VAL A 179 3.96 13.09 10.17
C VAL A 179 4.76 12.79 8.90
N TYR A 180 4.28 11.90 8.04
CA TYR A 180 4.85 11.63 6.71
C TYR A 180 3.74 11.56 5.68
N LYS A 181 3.98 12.10 4.48
CA LYS A 181 2.99 12.17 3.41
C LYS A 181 3.67 11.92 2.08
N LYS A 182 3.07 11.08 1.24
CA LYS A 182 3.51 10.82 -0.13
C LYS A 182 2.29 10.66 -1.03
N VAL A 183 2.29 11.32 -2.19
CA VAL A 183 1.19 11.34 -3.16
C VAL A 183 1.77 11.12 -4.55
N GLY A 184 1.11 10.34 -5.40
CA GLY A 184 1.53 10.07 -6.78
C GLY A 184 1.28 8.63 -7.24
N ASN A 185 1.79 8.29 -8.42
CA ASN A 185 1.71 6.93 -8.96
C ASN A 185 3.00 6.17 -8.61
N TYR A 186 2.94 5.24 -7.66
CA TYR A 186 4.11 4.47 -7.19
C TYR A 186 3.96 2.96 -7.42
N MET A 187 2.75 2.44 -7.26
CA MET A 187 2.40 1.06 -7.59
C MET A 187 1.06 1.06 -8.33
N THR A 188 1.14 1.06 -9.66
CA THR A 188 -0.01 1.16 -10.57
C THR A 188 -0.51 -0.21 -11.02
N SER A 189 -1.69 -0.24 -11.62
CA SER A 189 -2.24 -1.34 -12.39
C SER A 189 -2.55 -0.87 -13.82
N ILE A 190 -1.50 -0.75 -14.64
CA ILE A 190 -1.58 -0.31 -16.05
C ILE A 190 -2.35 1.03 -16.19
N ASP A 191 -3.54 0.99 -16.76
CA ASP A 191 -4.44 2.10 -17.07
C ASP A 191 -5.67 2.14 -16.15
N MET A 192 -5.64 1.41 -15.03
CA MET A 192 -6.70 1.44 -14.02
C MET A 192 -6.88 2.87 -13.49
N ALA A 193 -8.11 3.39 -13.58
CA ALA A 193 -8.50 4.56 -12.80
C ALA A 193 -8.92 4.08 -11.41
N GLY A 194 -8.28 4.63 -10.38
CA GLY A 194 -8.44 4.19 -9.01
C GLY A 194 -7.41 4.81 -8.09
N ILE A 195 -7.59 4.61 -6.79
CA ILE A 195 -6.70 5.14 -5.78
C ILE A 195 -6.58 4.14 -4.63
N SER A 196 -5.40 4.06 -4.02
CA SER A 196 -5.19 3.35 -2.76
C SER A 196 -4.65 4.28 -1.70
N LEU A 197 -5.14 4.06 -0.47
CA LEU A 197 -4.65 4.73 0.72
C LEU A 197 -3.92 3.71 1.59
N THR A 198 -2.66 4.01 1.85
CA THR A 198 -1.83 3.26 2.79
C THR A 198 -1.60 4.10 4.05
N LEU A 199 -1.79 3.48 5.21
CA LEU A 199 -1.33 4.01 6.50
C LEU A 199 -0.16 3.18 7.01
N ILE A 200 0.87 3.87 7.49
CA ILE A 200 1.97 3.27 8.27
C ILE A 200 1.96 3.82 9.69
N LYS A 201 1.83 2.96 10.70
CA LYS A 201 2.01 3.36 12.11
C LYS A 201 3.50 3.47 12.42
N LEU A 202 3.98 4.67 12.75
CA LEU A 202 5.40 4.92 13.00
C LEU A 202 5.72 4.69 14.47
N LYS A 203 6.08 3.44 14.82
CA LYS A 203 6.37 3.04 16.21
C LYS A 203 7.63 3.66 16.81
N ASN A 204 8.54 4.18 15.97
CA ASN A 204 9.77 4.83 16.41
C ASN A 204 10.18 5.92 15.41
N SER A 205 11.01 6.86 15.87
CA SER A 205 11.53 7.97 15.05
C SER A 205 12.40 7.51 13.89
N ASN A 206 13.11 6.38 14.05
CA ASN A 206 14.01 5.86 13.01
C ASN A 206 13.28 5.53 11.70
N TRP A 207 12.00 5.12 11.76
CA TRP A 207 11.21 4.86 10.57
C TRP A 207 10.87 6.15 9.82
N LEU A 208 10.56 7.23 10.54
CA LEU A 208 10.34 8.55 9.95
C LEU A 208 11.63 9.10 9.34
N GLU A 209 12.77 8.96 10.03
CA GLU A 209 14.08 9.32 9.49
C GLU A 209 14.39 8.54 8.21
N ALA A 210 14.14 7.23 8.21
CA ALA A 210 14.35 6.37 7.06
C ALA A 210 13.45 6.76 5.88
N LEU A 211 12.20 7.16 6.10
CA LEU A 211 11.32 7.63 5.04
C LEU A 211 11.79 8.95 4.41
N ASN A 212 12.40 9.82 5.21
CA ASN A 212 12.94 11.12 4.77
C ASN A 212 14.39 11.07 4.26
N SER A 213 15.10 9.95 4.45
CA SER A 213 16.50 9.88 4.03
C SER A 213 16.63 9.98 2.50
N PRO A 214 17.67 10.63 1.96
CA PRO A 214 17.84 10.76 0.51
C PRO A 214 18.05 9.38 -0.12
N VAL A 215 17.61 9.20 -1.36
CA VAL A 215 17.85 8.01 -2.19
C VAL A 215 18.09 8.42 -3.63
N GLU A 216 18.79 7.58 -4.38
CA GLU A 216 19.02 7.77 -5.81
C GLU A 216 18.25 6.68 -6.56
N THR A 217 16.95 6.91 -6.75
CA THR A 217 16.07 6.00 -7.48
C THR A 217 15.13 6.80 -8.39
N PRO A 218 14.61 6.22 -9.48
CA PRO A 218 13.78 6.97 -10.43
C PRO A 218 12.44 7.50 -9.87
N ALA A 219 11.93 6.91 -8.79
CA ALA A 219 10.53 7.10 -8.38
C ALA A 219 10.34 7.11 -6.84
N TRP A 220 11.25 7.75 -6.10
CA TRP A 220 11.08 8.03 -4.67
C TRP A 220 11.07 9.52 -4.36
#